data_AF-A0A8T7LC09-F1
#
_entry.id   AF-A0A8T7LC09-F1
#
_cell.length_a   1.000
_cell.length_b   1.000
_cell.length_c   1.000
_cell.angle_alpha   90.00
_cell.angle_beta   90.00
_cell.angle_gamma   90.00
#
_symmetry.space_group_name_H-M   'P 1'
#
loop_
_entity.id
_entity.type
_entity.pdbx_description
1 polymer ?
#
loop_
_entity_poly.entity_id
_entity_poly.type
_entity_poly.pdbx_seq_one_letter_code
_entity_poly.pdbx_strand_id
1 'polypeptide(L)'
;MAPRGGGIKRSSQLTFRRRLLLVRLLLRGPATAEALIAAVQRELGEQGYPAAATAALKHDLNALKAEFGCRMVHRRDAGGYVLEDLGNLALLDLSDTAREALRFLDATFPPDATAPEAASVRVLLDQVRLMAPVERQ
;
A
#
# COMPACT_ATOMS: atom_id res chain seq x y z
N MET A 1 24.77 -28.26 21.67
CA MET A 1 23.51 -27.51 21.49
C MET A 1 23.86 -26.23 20.73
N ALA A 2 23.67 -26.20 19.41
CA ALA A 2 24.09 -25.06 18.58
C ALA A 2 23.19 -23.85 18.86
N PRO A 3 23.74 -22.62 18.97
CA PRO A 3 22.92 -21.43 19.10
C PRO A 3 22.12 -21.23 17.81
N ARG A 4 20.79 -21.11 17.94
CA ARG A 4 19.89 -20.76 16.85
C ARG A 4 20.23 -19.35 16.38
N GLY A 5 21.06 -19.27 15.33
CA GLY A 5 21.54 -18.01 14.76
C GLY A 5 20.36 -17.15 14.30
N GLY A 6 20.10 -16.07 15.03
CA GLY A 6 19.11 -15.08 14.68
C GLY A 6 19.41 -14.52 13.29
N GLY A 7 18.36 -14.42 12.46
CA GLY A 7 18.42 -13.76 11.16
C GLY A 7 19.16 -12.43 11.30
N ILE A 8 20.29 -12.34 10.60
CA ILE A 8 21.25 -11.25 10.67
C ILE A 8 20.47 -9.96 10.35
N LYS A 9 20.52 -8.93 11.22
CA LYS A 9 19.74 -7.66 11.15
C LYS A 9 19.47 -7.10 9.73
N ARG A 10 20.42 -7.32 8.81
CA ARG A 10 20.34 -7.00 7.38
C ARG A 10 19.13 -7.64 6.68
N SER A 11 18.79 -8.90 6.98
CA SER A 11 17.63 -9.61 6.44
C SER A 11 16.29 -9.03 6.92
N SER A 12 16.23 -8.57 8.18
CA SER A 12 15.06 -7.89 8.74
C SER A 12 14.86 -6.51 8.10
N GLN A 13 15.93 -5.73 7.95
CA GLN A 13 15.86 -4.42 7.27
C GLN A 13 15.43 -4.55 5.81
N LEU A 14 15.94 -5.54 5.10
CA LEU A 14 15.59 -5.80 3.71
C LEU A 14 14.11 -6.19 3.56
N THR A 15 13.63 -7.09 4.42
CA THR A 15 12.22 -7.49 4.46
C THR A 15 11.30 -6.31 4.74
N PHE A 16 11.68 -5.44 5.69
CA PHE A 16 10.95 -4.21 5.98
C PHE A 16 10.89 -3.28 4.76
N ARG A 17 12.03 -3.05 4.08
CA ARG A 17 12.08 -2.22 2.86
C ARG A 17 11.18 -2.75 1.76
N ARG A 18 11.15 -4.07 1.51
CA ARG A 18 10.24 -4.67 0.53
C ARG A 18 8.79 -4.39 0.85
N ARG A 19 8.38 -4.63 2.09
CA ARG A 19 7.01 -4.41 2.55
C ARG A 19 6.58 -2.95 2.36
N LEU A 20 7.45 -1.99 2.70
CA LEU A 20 7.18 -0.57 2.44
C LEU A 20 7.05 -0.25 0.95
N LEU A 21 7.90 -0.84 0.10
CA LEU A 21 7.79 -0.66 -1.35
C LEU A 21 6.47 -1.22 -1.90
N LEU A 22 6.05 -2.41 -1.45
CA LEU A 22 4.77 -3.00 -1.86
C LEU A 22 3.60 -2.09 -1.50
N VAL A 23 3.58 -1.54 -0.28
CA VAL A 23 2.55 -0.59 0.15
C VAL A 23 2.57 0.66 -0.73
N ARG A 24 3.74 1.25 -1.00
CA ARG A 24 3.87 2.43 -1.87
C ARG A 24 3.41 2.17 -3.31
N LEU A 25 3.66 0.97 -3.84
CA LEU A 25 3.21 0.58 -5.17
C LEU A 25 1.69 0.44 -5.21
N LEU A 26 1.10 -0.23 -4.22
CA LEU A 26 -0.33 -0.47 -4.16
C LEU A 26 -1.14 0.78 -3.80
N LEU A 27 -0.54 1.77 -3.13
CA LEU A 27 -1.11 3.12 -2.97
C LEU A 27 -1.27 3.87 -4.30
N ARG A 28 -0.47 3.55 -5.32
CA ARG A 28 -0.61 4.15 -6.67
C ARG A 28 -1.71 3.51 -7.50
N GLY A 29 -2.16 2.32 -7.11
CA GLY A 29 -3.22 1.59 -7.78
C GLY A 29 -2.99 0.09 -7.80
N PRO A 30 -3.89 -0.66 -8.47
CA PRO A 30 -3.80 -2.11 -8.58
C PRO A 30 -2.51 -2.56 -9.28
N ALA A 31 -1.92 -3.66 -8.83
CA ALA A 31 -0.71 -4.22 -9.45
C ALA A 31 -0.68 -5.76 -9.44
N THR A 32 -0.18 -6.36 -10.52
CA THR A 32 0.02 -7.82 -10.61
C THR A 32 1.17 -8.28 -9.72
N ALA A 33 1.20 -9.57 -9.38
CA ALA A 33 2.35 -10.16 -8.67
C ALA A 33 3.68 -9.92 -9.40
N GLU A 34 3.67 -10.07 -10.71
CA GLU A 34 4.84 -9.86 -11.58
C GLU A 34 5.32 -8.41 -11.53
N ALA A 35 4.42 -7.44 -11.67
CA ALA A 35 4.76 -6.02 -11.60
C ALA A 35 5.34 -5.63 -10.23
N LEU A 36 4.76 -6.16 -9.15
CA LEU A 36 5.26 -5.94 -7.79
C LEU A 36 6.67 -6.51 -7.60
N ILE A 37 6.90 -7.75 -8.04
CA ILE A 37 8.22 -8.40 -7.96
C ILE A 37 9.25 -7.62 -8.78
N ALA A 38 8.91 -7.29 -10.03
CA ALA A 38 9.80 -6.54 -10.92
C ALA A 38 10.15 -5.16 -10.35
N ALA A 39 9.18 -4.45 -9.77
CA ALA A 39 9.41 -3.16 -9.15
C ALA A 39 10.31 -3.26 -7.90
N VAL A 40 10.10 -4.29 -7.06
CA VAL A 40 10.96 -4.54 -5.89
C VAL A 40 12.38 -4.90 -6.32
N GLN A 41 12.56 -5.76 -7.33
CA GLN A 41 13.89 -6.10 -7.86
C GLN A 41 14.58 -4.89 -8.50
N ARG A 42 13.85 -4.04 -9.23
CA ARG A 42 14.41 -2.81 -9.80
C ARG A 42 14.94 -1.85 -8.74
N GLU A 43 14.26 -1.76 -7.60
CA GLU A 43 14.64 -0.84 -6.51
C GLU A 43 15.76 -1.43 -5.62
N LEU A 44 15.72 -2.72 -5.32
CA LEU A 44 16.59 -3.37 -4.34
C LEU A 44 17.71 -4.25 -4.95
N GLY A 45 17.75 -4.35 -6.28
CA GLY A 45 18.67 -5.22 -7.02
C GLY A 45 18.50 -6.70 -6.68
N GLU A 46 19.58 -7.48 -6.81
CA GLU A 46 19.64 -8.92 -6.48
C GLU A 46 19.18 -9.28 -5.05
N GLN A 47 19.03 -8.28 -4.16
CA GLN A 47 18.56 -8.47 -2.79
C GLN A 47 17.04 -8.34 -2.67
N GLY A 48 16.31 -7.93 -3.70
CA GLY A 48 14.86 -7.77 -3.65
C GLY A 48 14.16 -9.09 -3.32
N TYR A 49 14.06 -10.00 -4.28
CA TYR A 49 13.47 -11.32 -4.04
C TYR A 49 14.44 -12.46 -4.33
N PRO A 50 14.36 -13.57 -3.58
CA PRO A 50 15.06 -14.80 -3.92
C PRO A 50 14.42 -15.44 -5.17
N ALA A 51 15.01 -16.52 -5.67
CA ALA A 51 14.48 -17.26 -6.82
C ALA A 51 12.99 -17.63 -6.68
N ALA A 52 12.54 -17.99 -5.48
CA ALA A 52 11.13 -18.23 -5.17
C ALA A 52 10.34 -16.94 -4.89
N ALA A 53 10.40 -15.96 -5.80
CA ALA A 53 9.90 -14.60 -5.60
C ALA A 53 8.39 -14.55 -5.28
N THR A 54 7.57 -15.37 -5.95
CA THR A 54 6.12 -15.42 -5.71
C THR A 54 5.77 -15.87 -4.28
N ALA A 55 6.49 -16.85 -3.75
CA ALA A 55 6.29 -17.32 -2.38
C ALA A 55 6.72 -16.22 -1.38
N ALA A 56 7.87 -15.58 -1.62
CA ALA A 56 8.36 -14.48 -0.80
C ALA A 56 7.41 -13.27 -0.82
N LEU A 57 6.87 -12.90 -1.98
CA LEU A 57 5.83 -11.87 -2.11
C LEU A 57 4.60 -12.22 -1.28
N LYS A 58 4.11 -13.46 -1.39
CA LYS A 58 2.96 -13.92 -0.60
C LYS A 58 3.23 -13.81 0.90
N HIS A 59 4.44 -14.15 1.35
CA HIS A 59 4.83 -13.96 2.75
C HIS A 59 4.86 -12.48 3.16
N ASP A 60 5.40 -11.59 2.33
CA ASP A 60 5.42 -10.16 2.61
C ASP A 60 3.99 -9.59 2.68
N LEU A 61 3.09 -9.96 1.76
CA LEU A 61 1.68 -9.54 1.79
C LEU A 61 0.93 -10.08 3.01
N ASN A 62 1.14 -11.35 3.37
CA ASN A 62 0.55 -11.93 4.57
C ASN A 62 1.04 -11.26 5.85
N ALA A 63 2.33 -10.92 5.89
CA ALA A 63 2.90 -10.20 7.02
C ALA A 63 2.36 -8.77 7.13
N LEU A 64 2.18 -8.06 6.00
CA LEU A 64 1.52 -6.76 5.99
C LEU A 64 0.10 -6.83 6.57
N LYS A 65 -0.66 -7.86 6.22
CA LYS A 65 -1.99 -8.12 6.81
C LYS A 65 -1.93 -8.41 8.30
N ALA A 66 -1.05 -9.33 8.71
CA ALA A 66 -1.02 -9.83 10.09
C ALA A 66 -0.37 -8.87 11.09
N GLU A 67 0.70 -8.17 10.69
CA GLU A 67 1.48 -7.30 11.57
C GLU A 67 0.92 -5.86 11.59
N PHE A 68 0.44 -5.38 10.45
CA PHE A 68 0.00 -3.98 10.30
C PHE A 68 -1.51 -3.84 10.05
N GLY A 69 -2.25 -4.93 9.90
CA GLY A 69 -3.69 -4.86 9.66
C GLY A 69 -4.07 -4.34 8.26
N CYS A 70 -3.14 -4.28 7.30
CA CYS A 70 -3.47 -3.83 5.95
C CYS A 70 -4.53 -4.76 5.32
N ARG A 71 -5.52 -4.20 4.63
CA ARG A 71 -6.47 -4.98 3.81
C ARG A 71 -6.05 -4.93 2.36
N MET A 72 -5.65 -6.10 1.85
CA MET A 72 -5.22 -6.27 0.46
C MET A 72 -5.92 -7.48 -0.15
N VAL A 73 -6.53 -7.30 -1.31
CA VAL A 73 -7.28 -8.34 -2.01
C VAL A 73 -6.78 -8.48 -3.44
N HIS A 74 -6.86 -9.69 -3.99
CA HIS A 74 -6.60 -9.91 -5.41
C HIS A 74 -7.92 -9.82 -6.17
N ARG A 75 -8.07 -8.76 -6.99
CA ARG A 75 -9.25 -8.46 -7.77
C ARG A 75 -8.99 -8.76 -9.25
N ARG A 76 -9.80 -9.63 -9.85
CA ARG A 76 -9.65 -10.04 -11.27
C ARG A 76 -10.04 -8.91 -12.23
N ASP A 77 -11.11 -8.20 -11.89
CA ASP A 77 -11.60 -6.99 -12.56
C ASP A 77 -10.56 -5.86 -12.57
N ALA A 78 -9.82 -5.69 -11.47
CA ALA A 78 -8.74 -4.72 -11.38
C ALA A 78 -7.37 -5.25 -11.87
N GLY A 79 -7.32 -6.51 -12.34
CA GLY A 79 -6.11 -7.12 -12.88
C GLY A 79 -4.98 -7.38 -11.88
N GLY A 80 -5.24 -7.42 -10.56
CA GLY A 80 -4.16 -7.65 -9.59
C GLY A 80 -4.51 -7.43 -8.13
N TYR A 81 -3.48 -7.22 -7.32
CA TYR A 81 -3.62 -6.84 -5.92
C TYR A 81 -4.06 -5.40 -5.79
N VAL A 82 -5.01 -5.16 -4.89
CA VAL A 82 -5.57 -3.86 -4.54
C VAL A 82 -5.38 -3.66 -3.05
N LEU A 83 -4.87 -2.49 -2.66
CA LEU A 83 -4.85 -2.03 -1.28
C LEU A 83 -6.16 -1.31 -0.98
N GLU A 84 -6.93 -1.85 -0.04
CA GLU A 84 -8.21 -1.27 0.40
C GLU A 84 -8.06 -0.48 1.70
N ASP A 85 -7.03 -0.79 2.49
CA ASP A 85 -6.83 -0.23 3.82
C ASP A 85 -5.37 -0.39 4.25
N LEU A 86 -4.76 0.68 4.75
CA LEU A 86 -3.41 0.65 5.28
C LEU A 86 -3.32 0.07 6.71
N GLY A 87 -4.44 -0.07 7.42
CA GLY A 87 -4.44 -0.44 8.83
C GLY A 87 -3.54 0.50 9.65
N ASN A 88 -2.68 -0.07 10.50
CA ASN A 88 -1.76 0.67 11.36
C ASN A 88 -0.63 1.40 10.61
N LEU A 89 -0.52 1.25 9.28
CA LEU A 89 0.39 2.06 8.46
C LEU A 89 -0.24 3.38 7.99
N ALA A 90 -1.53 3.60 8.24
CA ALA A 90 -2.18 4.88 7.97
C ALA A 90 -1.66 5.93 8.98
N LEU A 91 -0.87 6.87 8.51
CA LEU A 91 -0.27 7.92 9.35
C LEU A 91 -0.90 9.29 9.13
N LEU A 92 -1.81 9.43 8.16
CA LEU A 92 -2.41 10.73 7.85
C LEU A 92 -3.49 11.07 8.88
N ASP A 93 -3.06 11.62 10.02
CA ASP A 93 -3.96 12.19 11.03
C ASP A 93 -4.26 13.65 10.71
N LEU A 94 -5.37 13.88 10.01
CA LEU A 94 -5.81 15.23 9.62
C LEU A 94 -6.39 15.99 10.81
N SER A 95 -5.92 17.23 10.99
CA SER A 95 -6.57 18.20 11.90
C SER A 95 -8.02 18.44 11.50
N ASP A 96 -8.84 18.92 12.44
CA ASP A 96 -10.27 19.15 12.15
C ASP A 96 -10.49 20.15 11.00
N THR A 97 -9.66 21.20 10.93
CA THR A 97 -9.65 22.16 9.81
C THR A 97 -9.30 21.51 8.48
N ALA A 98 -8.28 20.64 8.45
CA ALA A 98 -7.92 19.92 7.23
C ALA A 98 -9.02 18.93 6.82
N ARG A 99 -9.69 18.30 7.80
CA ARG A 99 -10.83 17.41 7.55
C ARG A 99 -12.03 18.18 6.99
N GLU A 100 -12.27 19.39 7.47
CA GLU A 100 -13.30 20.27 6.92
C GLU A 100 -13.01 20.67 5.48
N ALA A 101 -11.76 21.02 5.17
CA ALA A 101 -11.33 21.27 3.80
C ALA A 101 -11.53 20.03 2.90
N LEU A 102 -11.21 18.83 3.40
CA LEU A 102 -11.43 17.58 2.65
C LEU A 102 -12.92 17.34 2.37
N ARG A 103 -13.79 17.55 3.37
CA ARG A 103 -15.26 17.45 3.20
C ARG A 103 -15.79 18.48 2.20
N PHE A 104 -15.27 19.69 2.24
CA PHE A 104 -15.63 20.73 1.27
C PHE A 104 -15.24 20.34 -0.16
N LEU A 105 -14.03 19.80 -0.36
CA LEU A 105 -13.59 19.29 -1.66
C LEU A 105 -14.47 18.13 -2.13
N ASP A 106 -14.82 17.18 -1.26
CA ASP A 106 -15.72 16.10 -1.60
C ASP A 106 -17.11 16.57 -2.05
N ALA A 107 -17.67 17.59 -1.37
CA ALA A 107 -18.97 18.17 -1.74
C ALA A 107 -18.90 18.98 -3.05
N THR A 108 -17.76 19.59 -3.33
CA THR A 108 -17.54 20.40 -4.54
C THR A 108 -17.29 19.51 -5.76
N PHE A 109 -16.66 18.35 -5.56
CA PHE A 109 -16.31 17.39 -6.60
C PHE A 109 -16.95 16.02 -6.33
N PRO A 110 -18.28 15.92 -6.44
CA PRO A 110 -18.98 14.65 -6.26
C PRO A 110 -18.63 13.64 -7.38
N PRO A 111 -18.85 12.33 -7.18
CA PRO A 111 -18.45 11.30 -8.12
C PRO A 111 -19.06 11.42 -9.53
N ASP A 112 -20.21 12.08 -9.64
CA ASP A 112 -20.98 12.32 -10.86
C ASP A 112 -20.71 13.70 -11.49
N ALA A 113 -19.75 14.46 -10.95
CA ALA A 113 -19.36 15.73 -11.54
C ALA A 113 -18.82 15.55 -12.97
N THR A 114 -19.36 16.34 -13.89
CA THR A 114 -19.02 16.27 -15.33
C THR A 114 -17.80 17.08 -15.72
N ALA A 115 -17.20 17.82 -14.79
CA ALA A 115 -16.02 18.63 -15.07
C ALA A 115 -14.80 17.73 -15.35
N PRO A 116 -14.00 17.99 -16.40
CA PRO A 116 -12.81 17.19 -16.71
C PRO A 116 -11.83 17.06 -15.54
N GLU A 117 -11.69 18.12 -14.75
CA GLU A 117 -10.82 18.19 -13.58
C GLU A 117 -11.35 17.36 -12.41
N ALA A 118 -12.67 17.10 -12.35
CA ALA A 118 -13.29 16.36 -11.25
C ALA A 118 -12.74 14.93 -11.15
N ALA A 119 -12.44 14.28 -12.28
CA ALA A 119 -11.86 12.94 -12.28
C ALA A 119 -10.50 12.89 -11.57
N SER A 120 -9.61 13.85 -11.86
CA SER A 120 -8.30 13.94 -11.22
C SER A 120 -8.40 14.28 -9.74
N VAL A 121 -9.33 15.17 -9.38
CA VAL A 121 -9.61 15.49 -7.98
C VAL A 121 -10.16 14.26 -7.24
N ARG A 122 -11.05 13.47 -7.84
CA ARG A 122 -11.56 12.24 -7.24
C ARG A 122 -10.45 11.25 -6.94
N VAL A 123 -9.54 11.02 -7.90
CA VAL A 123 -8.38 10.14 -7.69
C VAL A 123 -7.52 10.61 -6.52
N LEU A 124 -7.27 11.92 -6.42
CA LEU A 124 -6.54 12.50 -5.29
C LEU A 124 -7.26 12.27 -3.96
N LEU A 125 -8.57 12.55 -3.90
CA LEU A 125 -9.38 12.41 -2.69
C LEU A 125 -9.43 10.95 -2.23
N ASP A 126 -9.56 10.00 -3.15
CA ASP A 126 -9.54 8.57 -2.85
C ASP A 126 -8.17 8.13 -2.31
N GLN A 127 -7.08 8.64 -2.87
CA GLN A 127 -5.72 8.39 -2.35
C GLN A 127 -5.51 8.99 -0.96
N VAL A 128 -5.98 10.23 -0.72
CA VAL A 128 -5.88 10.88 0.60
C VAL A 128 -6.65 10.09 1.65
N ARG A 129 -7.87 9.65 1.32
CA ARG A 129 -8.68 8.80 2.22
C ARG A 129 -8.00 7.48 2.51
N LEU A 130 -7.44 6.81 1.51
CA LEU A 130 -6.71 5.55 1.69
C LEU A 130 -5.49 5.69 2.63
N MET A 131 -4.92 6.89 2.72
CA MET A 131 -3.79 7.19 3.62
C MET A 131 -4.23 7.55 5.06
N ALA A 132 -5.50 7.88 5.27
CA ALA A 132 -6.05 8.24 6.57
C ALA A 132 -6.52 6.99 7.35
N PRO A 133 -6.37 6.95 8.68
CA PRO A 133 -6.94 5.89 9.50
C PRO A 133 -8.46 5.80 9.32
N VAL A 134 -9.04 4.60 9.38
CA VAL A 134 -10.48 4.39 9.17
C VAL A 134 -11.33 5.18 10.16
N GLU A 135 -10.83 5.40 11.38
CA GLU A 135 -11.50 6.18 12.42
C GLU A 135 -11.53 7.69 12.14
N ARG A 136 -10.72 8.15 11.17
CA ARG A 136 -10.54 9.56 10.80
C ARG A 136 -11.03 9.90 9.39
N GLN A 137 -11.49 8.90 8.63
CA GLN A 137 -12.19 9.06 7.36
C GLN A 137 -13.65 9.46 7.61
#